data_AF-A0A1G1NGY6-F1
#
_entry.id   AF-A0A1G1NGY6-F1
#
_cell.length_a   1.000
_cell.length_b   1.000
_cell.length_c   1.000
_cell.angle_alpha   90.00
_cell.angle_beta   90.00
_cell.angle_gamma   90.00
#
_symmetry.space_group_name_H-M   'P 1'
#
loop_
_entity.id
_entity.type
_entity.pdbx_description
1 polymer ?
#
loop_
_entity_poly.entity_id
_entity_poly.type
_entity_poly.pdbx_seq_one_letter_code
_entity_poly.pdbx_strand_id
1 'polypeptide(L)'
;MITLHTWCSLLSYAAFLLAFIAGVLFLIQERQLKRKTMGVLFRRLPSLESLDRVNFLAISAGFGLLTIGATSGFVESALLRGRWWTGDPKEYLTVLLWAGYLALWVLRQRATLRGRRVALLSVAGFSLVLFTFVGAGHLVPSLHPFI
;
A
#
# COMPACT_ATOMS: atom_id res chain seq x y z
N MET A 1 6.39 -19.76 13.05
CA MET A 1 6.10 -20.30 11.71
C MET A 1 6.09 -19.11 10.75
N ILE A 2 7.28 -18.60 10.39
CA ILE A 2 7.54 -17.23 9.87
C ILE A 2 7.03 -17.02 8.42
N THR A 3 6.38 -18.02 7.81
CA THR A 3 6.00 -17.97 6.40
C THR A 3 4.72 -17.17 6.16
N LEU A 4 3.71 -17.30 7.02
CA LEU A 4 2.36 -16.83 6.68
C LEU A 4 2.25 -15.30 6.64
N HIS A 5 2.83 -14.59 7.61
CA HIS A 5 2.83 -13.12 7.60
C HIS A 5 3.69 -12.55 6.47
N THR A 6 4.81 -13.20 6.13
CA THR A 6 5.74 -12.77 5.08
C THR A 6 5.09 -12.87 3.70
N TRP A 7 4.44 -14.00 3.39
CA TRP A 7 3.73 -14.18 2.12
C TRP A 7 2.54 -13.23 1.98
N CYS A 8 1.79 -13.01 3.06
CA CYS A 8 0.63 -12.10 3.03
C CYS A 8 1.07 -10.64 2.85
N SER A 9 2.15 -10.23 3.51
CA SER A 9 2.74 -8.89 3.37
C SER A 9 3.29 -8.66 1.96
N LEU A 10 3.98 -9.65 1.39
CA LEU A 10 4.48 -9.58 0.01
C LEU A 10 3.33 -9.39 -0.99
N LEU A 11 2.25 -10.15 -0.83
CA LEU A 11 1.09 -10.08 -1.71
C LEU A 11 0.35 -8.73 -1.55
N SER A 12 0.29 -8.18 -0.34
CA SER A 12 -0.22 -6.84 -0.08
C SER A 12 0.59 -5.77 -0.82
N TYR A 13 1.93 -5.85 -0.78
CA TYR A 13 2.79 -4.91 -1.51
C TYR A 13 2.61 -5.00 -3.02
N ALA A 14 2.45 -6.20 -3.57
CA ALA A 14 2.15 -6.37 -5.00
C ALA A 14 0.81 -5.70 -5.37
N ALA A 15 -0.23 -5.84 -4.54
CA ALA A 15 -1.50 -5.16 -4.74
C ALA A 15 -1.37 -3.63 -4.66
N PHE A 16 -0.58 -3.11 -3.71
CA PHE A 16 -0.32 -1.67 -3.61
C PHE A 16 0.48 -1.12 -4.80
N LEU A 17 1.42 -1.90 -5.35
CA LEU A 17 2.12 -1.55 -6.58
C LEU A 17 1.16 -1.46 -7.78
N LEU A 18 0.21 -2.39 -7.90
CA LEU A 18 -0.82 -2.32 -8.93
C LEU A 18 -1.71 -1.07 -8.78
N ALA A 19 -2.08 -0.72 -7.54
CA ALA A 19 -2.81 0.51 -7.27
C ALA A 19 -2.00 1.75 -7.66
N PHE A 20 -0.70 1.77 -7.37
CA PHE A 20 0.22 2.84 -7.76
C PHE A 20 0.26 3.01 -9.28
N ILE A 21 0.51 1.92 -10.01
CA ILE A 21 0.58 1.94 -11.48
C ILE A 21 -0.75 2.45 -12.06
N ALA A 22 -1.89 1.94 -11.59
CA ALA A 22 -3.20 2.39 -12.04
C ALA A 22 -3.44 3.89 -11.75
N GLY A 23 -2.99 4.39 -10.59
CA GLY A 23 -3.08 5.81 -10.24
C GLY A 23 -2.20 6.71 -11.11
N VAL A 24 -0.97 6.29 -11.41
CA VAL A 24 -0.05 7.01 -12.32
C VAL A 24 -0.64 7.04 -13.73
N LEU A 25 -1.14 5.91 -14.24
CA LEU A 25 -1.80 5.85 -15.54
C LEU A 25 -3.02 6.77 -15.61
N PHE A 26 -3.83 6.81 -14.54
CA PHE A 26 -4.98 7.71 -14.45
C PHE A 26 -4.54 9.18 -14.57
N LEU A 27 -3.50 9.60 -13.83
CA LEU A 27 -2.97 10.97 -13.86
C LEU A 27 -2.42 11.34 -15.25
N ILE A 28 -1.73 10.41 -15.91
CA ILE A 28 -1.22 10.61 -17.27
C ILE A 28 -2.39 10.79 -18.25
N GLN A 29 -3.39 9.91 -18.20
CA GLN A 29 -4.55 9.96 -19.10
C GLN A 29 -5.40 11.22 -18.86
N GLU A 30 -5.60 11.63 -17.61
CA GLU A 30 -6.29 12.89 -17.26
C GLU A 30 -5.54 14.11 -17.83
N ARG A 31 -4.19 14.12 -17.75
CA ARG A 31 -3.37 15.20 -18.28
C ARG A 31 -3.41 15.29 -19.80
N GLN A 32 -3.40 14.15 -20.50
CA GLN A 32 -3.52 14.07 -21.96
C GLN A 32 -4.89 14.59 -22.43
N LEU A 33 -5.96 14.22 -21.72
CA LEU A 33 -7.32 14.68 -22.02
C LEU A 33 -7.45 16.20 -21.89
N LYS A 34 -6.89 16.79 -20.83
CA LYS A 34 -6.86 18.25 -20.62
C LYS A 34 -6.02 18.99 -21.66
N ARG A 35 -4.97 18.36 -22.20
CA ARG A 35 -4.10 18.94 -23.23
C ARG A 35 -4.60 18.70 -24.66
N LYS A 36 -5.75 18.02 -24.85
CA LYS A 36 -6.30 17.58 -26.15
C LYS A 36 -5.31 16.79 -27.01
N THR A 37 -4.24 16.27 -26.41
CA THR A 37 -3.27 15.43 -27.11
C THR A 37 -3.77 13.99 -27.06
N MET A 38 -4.47 13.58 -28.12
CA MET A 38 -4.93 12.20 -28.32
C MET A 38 -3.77 11.34 -28.84
N GLY A 39 -2.69 11.23 -28.06
CA GLY A 39 -1.53 10.41 -28.43
C GLY A 39 -1.86 8.91 -28.48
N VAL A 40 -0.99 8.12 -29.12
CA VAL A 40 -1.14 6.65 -29.30
C VAL A 40 -1.38 5.93 -27.96
N LEU A 41 -0.79 6.43 -26.87
CA LEU A 41 -0.96 5.89 -25.52
C LEU A 41 -2.41 6.05 -25.00
N PHE A 42 -3.12 7.10 -25.38
CA PHE A 42 -4.51 7.35 -24.97
C PHE A 42 -5.48 6.30 -25.57
N ARG A 43 -5.22 5.83 -26.79
CA ARG A 43 -6.03 4.79 -27.45
C ARG A 43 -5.79 3.37 -26.91
N ARG A 44 -4.62 3.11 -26.30
CA ARG A 44 -4.29 1.80 -25.74
C ARG A 44 -4.61 1.66 -24.25
N LEU A 45 -4.78 2.77 -23.55
CA LEU A 45 -5.09 2.75 -22.12
C LEU A 45 -6.59 2.49 -21.89
N PRO A 46 -6.95 1.67 -20.88
CA PRO A 46 -8.33 1.50 -20.46
C PRO A 46 -8.94 2.84 -20.01
N SER A 47 -10.27 2.93 -19.94
CA SER A 47 -10.96 4.17 -19.55
C SER A 47 -10.55 4.65 -18.15
N LEU A 48 -10.65 5.96 -17.90
CA LEU A 48 -10.39 6.56 -16.58
C LEU A 48 -11.18 5.88 -15.46
N GLU A 49 -12.44 5.52 -15.73
CA GLU A 49 -13.30 4.77 -14.82
C GLU A 49 -12.78 3.34 -14.55
N SER A 50 -12.26 2.68 -15.58
CA SER A 50 -11.67 1.34 -15.43
C SER A 50 -10.38 1.40 -14.61
N LEU A 51 -9.53 2.40 -14.83
CA LEU A 51 -8.32 2.63 -14.02
C LEU A 51 -8.67 2.92 -12.56
N ASP A 52 -9.69 3.75 -12.31
CA ASP A 52 -10.17 4.03 -10.95
C ASP A 52 -10.72 2.75 -10.28
N ARG A 53 -11.45 1.90 -11.01
CA ARG A 53 -11.96 0.62 -10.51
C ARG A 53 -10.86 -0.38 -10.19
N VAL A 54 -9.88 -0.54 -11.07
CA VAL A 54 -8.71 -1.41 -10.83
C VAL A 54 -7.95 -0.92 -9.61
N ASN A 55 -7.74 0.39 -9.51
CA ASN A 55 -7.09 1.01 -8.37
C ASN A 55 -7.87 0.74 -7.07
N PHE A 56 -9.21 0.85 -7.09
CA PHE A 56 -10.06 0.56 -5.93
C PHE A 56 -9.91 -0.89 -5.46
N LEU A 57 -10.02 -1.83 -6.41
CA LEU A 57 -9.90 -3.25 -6.13
C LEU A 57 -8.51 -3.58 -5.57
N ALA A 58 -7.46 -3.02 -6.15
CA ALA A 58 -6.09 -3.22 -5.73
C ALA A 58 -5.82 -2.68 -4.30
N ILE A 59 -6.32 -1.47 -3.97
CA ILE A 59 -6.20 -0.92 -2.60
C ILE A 59 -6.99 -1.76 -1.60
N SER A 60 -8.22 -2.16 -1.95
CA SER A 60 -9.07 -2.93 -1.05
C SER A 60 -8.50 -4.33 -0.79
N ALA A 61 -8.03 -5.00 -1.84
CA ALA A 61 -7.35 -6.29 -1.73
C ALA A 61 -6.03 -6.18 -0.94
N GLY A 62 -5.22 -5.17 -1.25
CA GLY A 62 -3.96 -4.91 -0.54
C GLY A 62 -4.17 -4.62 0.94
N PHE A 63 -5.20 -3.85 1.30
CA PHE A 63 -5.54 -3.55 2.70
C PHE A 63 -6.05 -4.78 3.45
N GLY A 64 -6.86 -5.63 2.81
CA GLY A 64 -7.29 -6.90 3.39
C GLY A 64 -6.11 -7.81 3.70
N LEU A 65 -5.20 -7.97 2.74
CA LEU A 65 -3.97 -8.74 2.91
C LEU A 65 -3.05 -8.13 3.98
N LEU A 66 -2.93 -6.79 4.02
CA LEU A 66 -2.14 -6.10 5.04
C LEU A 66 -2.68 -6.39 6.45
N THR A 67 -4.01 -6.42 6.61
CA THR A 67 -4.65 -6.71 7.90
C THR A 67 -4.39 -8.13 8.36
N ILE A 68 -4.44 -9.10 7.44
CA ILE A 68 -4.12 -10.51 7.73
C ILE A 68 -2.62 -10.68 8.04
N GLY A 69 -1.75 -10.02 7.27
CA GLY A 69 -0.30 -10.01 7.52
C GLY A 69 0.06 -9.38 8.86
N ALA A 70 -0.55 -8.24 9.20
CA ALA A 70 -0.32 -7.57 10.48
C ALA A 70 -0.80 -8.41 11.66
N THR A 71 -2.03 -8.93 11.61
CA THR A 71 -2.59 -9.77 12.70
C THR A 71 -1.78 -11.05 12.91
N SER A 72 -1.40 -11.74 11.83
CA SER A 72 -0.52 -12.91 11.92
C SER A 72 0.86 -12.56 12.49
N GLY A 73 1.42 -11.40 12.14
CA GLY A 73 2.66 -10.89 12.75
C GLY A 73 2.55 -10.63 14.26
N PHE A 74 1.45 -10.02 14.72
CA PHE A 74 1.20 -9.82 16.15
C PHE A 74 1.01 -11.13 16.92
N VAL A 75 0.29 -12.09 16.32
CA VAL A 75 0.08 -13.43 16.91
C VAL A 75 1.40 -14.17 17.03
N GLU A 76 2.27 -14.14 16.01
CA GLU A 76 3.60 -14.75 16.11
C GLU A 76 4.47 -14.07 17.15
N SER A 77 4.41 -12.74 17.28
CA SER A 77 5.13 -12.01 18.34
C SER A 77 4.67 -12.48 19.73
N ALA A 78 3.35 -12.62 19.94
CA ALA A 78 2.78 -13.12 21.18
C ALA A 78 3.20 -14.56 21.49
N LEU A 79 3.23 -15.45 20.48
CA LEU A 79 3.61 -16.85 20.64
C LEU A 79 5.13 -17.05 20.87
N LEU A 80 5.97 -16.28 20.19
CA LEU A 80 7.44 -16.43 20.25
C LEU A 80 8.07 -15.67 21.42
N ARG A 81 7.51 -14.50 21.77
CA ARG A 81 8.10 -13.59 22.77
C ARG A 81 7.25 -13.45 24.03
N GLY A 82 6.07 -14.09 24.08
CA GLY A 82 5.14 -14.00 25.22
C GLY A 82 4.49 -12.62 25.40
N ARG A 83 4.68 -11.68 24.47
CA ARG A 83 4.17 -10.31 24.54
C ARG A 83 3.59 -9.90 23.18
N TRP A 84 2.43 -9.27 23.20
CA TRP A 84 1.70 -8.83 22.01
C TRP A 84 2.31 -7.59 21.34
N TRP A 85 3.11 -6.84 22.08
CA TRP A 85 3.78 -5.62 21.63
C TRP A 85 5.20 -5.64 22.18
N THR A 86 6.18 -5.67 21.28
CA THR A 86 7.60 -5.59 21.65
C THR A 86 8.08 -4.14 21.68
N GLY A 87 7.40 -3.24 20.96
CA GLY A 87 7.89 -1.88 20.74
C GLY A 87 9.03 -1.82 19.73
N ASP A 88 9.16 -2.86 18.90
CA ASP A 88 10.13 -2.85 17.81
C ASP A 88 9.73 -1.77 16.78
N PRO A 89 10.68 -1.04 16.17
CA PRO A 89 10.39 -0.06 15.13
C PRO A 89 9.50 -0.60 13.99
N LYS A 90 9.64 -1.89 13.66
CA LYS A 90 8.81 -2.58 12.66
C LYS A 90 7.32 -2.65 13.03
N GLU A 91 6.99 -2.80 14.31
CA GLU A 91 5.61 -2.87 14.80
C GLU A 91 4.95 -1.48 14.66
N TYR A 92 5.66 -0.42 15.07
CA TYR A 92 5.21 0.97 14.87
C TYR A 92 4.99 1.30 13.39
N LEU A 93 5.92 0.91 12.52
CA LEU A 93 5.80 1.14 11.07
C LEU A 93 4.61 0.37 10.47
N THR A 94 4.36 -0.86 10.93
CA THR A 94 3.21 -1.66 10.46
C THR A 94 1.89 -1.03 10.87
N VAL A 95 1.78 -0.55 12.12
CA VAL A 95 0.58 0.16 12.60
C VAL A 95 0.38 1.48 11.87
N LEU A 96 1.45 2.24 11.63
CA LEU A 96 1.37 3.50 10.87
C LEU A 96 0.88 3.25 9.44
N LEU A 97 1.42 2.23 8.77
CA LEU A 97 1.02 1.85 7.43
C LEU A 97 -0.45 1.41 7.39
N TRP A 98 -0.84 0.57 8.35
CA TRP A 98 -2.21 0.08 8.49
C TRP A 98 -3.20 1.22 8.75
N ALA A 99 -2.88 2.15 9.65
CA ALA A 99 -3.70 3.33 9.94
C ALA A 99 -3.82 4.26 8.73
N GLY A 100 -2.72 4.49 7.99
CA GLY A 100 -2.73 5.27 6.76
C GLY A 100 -3.65 4.65 5.70
N TYR A 101 -3.55 3.34 5.47
CA TYR A 101 -4.43 2.65 4.53
C TYR A 101 -5.89 2.54 5.00
N LEU A 102 -6.14 2.41 6.30
CA LEU A 102 -7.49 2.44 6.86
C LEU A 102 -8.13 3.81 6.61
N ALA A 103 -7.42 4.89 6.90
CA ALA A 103 -7.92 6.25 6.64
C ALA A 103 -8.24 6.45 5.14
N LEU A 104 -7.35 5.98 4.26
CA LEU A 104 -7.57 5.98 2.81
C LEU A 104 -8.82 5.20 2.40
N TRP A 105 -9.00 4.00 2.93
CA TRP A 105 -10.15 3.14 2.64
C TRP A 105 -11.46 3.78 3.13
N VAL A 106 -11.48 4.34 4.34
CA VAL A 106 -12.66 5.04 4.90
C VAL A 106 -12.99 6.31 4.12
N LEU A 107 -11.99 7.14 3.82
CA LEU A 107 -12.18 8.36 3.03
C LEU A 107 -12.74 8.06 1.63
N ARG A 108 -12.37 6.92 1.04
CA ARG A 108 -12.88 6.47 -0.25
C ARG A 108 -14.30 5.90 -0.16
N GLN A 109 -14.61 5.11 0.87
CA GLN A 109 -15.97 4.60 1.15
C GLN A 109 -16.97 5.74 1.33
N ARG A 110 -16.56 6.86 1.94
CA ARG A 110 -17.39 8.07 2.09
C ARG A 110 -17.62 8.85 0.79
N ALA A 111 -17.20 8.32 -0.36
CA ALA A 111 -17.30 8.93 -1.69
C ALA A 111 -16.78 10.38 -1.79
N THR A 112 -16.02 10.86 -0.80
CA THR A 112 -15.52 12.23 -0.71
C THR A 112 -14.43 12.49 -1.76
N LEU A 113 -13.86 11.42 -2.31
CA LEU A 113 -12.72 11.43 -3.20
C LEU A 113 -13.07 10.64 -4.45
N ARG A 114 -13.07 11.31 -5.61
CA ARG A 114 -13.26 10.71 -6.93
C ARG A 114 -12.17 11.19 -7.89
N GLY A 115 -11.85 10.36 -8.88
CA GLY A 115 -10.92 10.69 -9.96
C GLY A 115 -9.52 11.08 -9.48
N ARG A 116 -9.07 12.30 -9.80
CA ARG A 116 -7.69 12.75 -9.54
C ARG A 116 -7.24 12.62 -8.09
N ARG A 117 -8.14 12.90 -7.13
CA ARG A 117 -7.80 12.81 -5.70
C ARG A 117 -7.46 11.37 -5.29
N VAL A 118 -8.17 10.41 -5.85
CA VAL A 118 -7.95 8.98 -5.61
C VAL A 118 -6.64 8.51 -6.20
N ALA A 119 -6.32 8.95 -7.42
CA ALA A 119 -5.04 8.66 -8.05
C ALA A 119 -3.85 9.21 -7.22
N LEU A 120 -3.95 10.45 -6.73
CA LEU A 120 -2.95 11.05 -5.84
C LEU A 120 -2.79 10.29 -4.53
N LEU A 121 -3.89 9.85 -3.94
CA LEU A 121 -3.86 9.09 -2.68
C LEU A 121 -3.26 7.69 -2.85
N SER A 122 -3.44 7.08 -4.02
CA SER A 122 -2.81 5.80 -4.35
C SER A 122 -1.31 5.94 -4.50
N VAL A 123 -0.86 7.04 -5.10
CA VAL A 123 0.56 7.41 -5.19
C VAL A 123 1.12 7.66 -3.79
N ALA A 124 0.44 8.47 -2.98
CA ALA A 124 0.86 8.76 -1.60
C ALA A 124 0.90 7.50 -0.71
N GLY A 125 -0.09 6.61 -0.85
CA GLY A 125 -0.14 5.33 -0.12
C GLY A 125 1.05 4.43 -0.45
N PHE A 126 1.41 4.31 -1.74
CA PHE A 126 2.60 3.55 -2.14
C PHE A 126 3.91 4.19 -1.67
N SER A 127 4.00 5.54 -1.67
CA SER A 127 5.15 6.23 -1.08
C SER A 127 5.33 5.89 0.41
N LEU A 128 4.22 5.72 1.14
CA LEU A 128 4.24 5.28 2.54
C LEU A 128 4.77 3.83 2.66
N VAL A 129 4.36 2.94 1.74
CA VAL A 129 4.87 1.55 1.67
C VAL A 129 6.38 1.54 1.44
N LEU A 130 6.87 2.35 0.49
CA LEU A 130 8.30 2.50 0.23
C LEU A 130 9.03 3.05 1.46
N PHE A 131 8.45 4.03 2.14
CA PHE A 131 9.04 4.57 3.37
C PHE A 131 9.13 3.51 4.48
N THR A 132 8.13 2.65 4.63
CA THR A 132 8.20 1.52 5.57
C THR A 132 9.25 0.49 5.18
N PHE A 133 9.41 0.19 3.88
CA PHE A 133 10.43 -0.73 3.39
C PHE A 133 11.85 -0.19 3.60
N VAL A 134 12.08 1.07 3.26
CA VAL A 134 13.36 1.79 3.47
C VAL A 134 13.62 2.01 4.96
N GLY A 135 12.60 2.39 5.74
CA GLY A 135 12.68 2.58 7.18
C GLY A 135 13.05 1.30 7.91
N ALA A 136 12.45 0.16 7.54
CA ALA A 136 12.84 -1.15 8.09
C ALA A 136 14.28 -1.54 7.71
N GLY A 137 14.76 -1.14 6.52
CA GLY A 137 16.12 -1.44 6.05
C GLY A 137 17.21 -0.53 6.62
N HIS A 138 16.92 0.75 6.90
CA HIS A 138 17.92 1.74 7.32
C HIS A 138 17.87 2.11 8.80
N LEU A 139 16.73 1.96 9.49
CA LEU A 139 16.63 2.22 10.94
C LEU A 139 16.98 1.01 11.81
N VAL A 140 17.29 -0.13 11.19
CA VAL A 140 17.87 -1.29 11.88
C VAL A 140 19.34 -1.38 11.48
N PRO A 141 20.27 -0.66 12.15
CA PRO A 141 21.60 -1.23 12.33
C PRO A 141 21.38 -2.60 12.94
N SER A 142 21.91 -3.64 12.29
CA SER A 142 21.96 -4.99 12.84
C SER A 142 22.60 -4.93 14.22
N LEU A 143 21.79 -4.90 15.29
CA LEU A 143 22.23 -5.15 16.66
C LEU A 143 22.43 -6.66 16.85
N HIS A 144 23.33 -7.22 16.04
CA HIS A 144 24.07 -8.40 16.41
C HIS A 144 25.50 -7.94 16.66
N PRO A 145 25.89 -7.66 17.92
CA PRO A 145 27.29 -7.80 18.28
C PRO A 145 27.60 -9.29 18.13
N PHE A 146 28.23 -9.66 17.02
CA PHE A 146 29.03 -10.88 17.00
C PHE A 146 30.27 -10.58 17.84
N ILE A 147 30.21 -10.87 19.15
CA ILE A 147 31.30 -11.34 20.02
C ILE A 147 30.62 -12.03 21.21
#